data_AF-A0AA35TY75-F1
#
_entry.id   AF-A0AA35TY75-F1
#
_cell.length_a   1.000
_cell.length_b   1.000
_cell.length_c   1.000
_cell.angle_alpha   90.00
_cell.angle_beta   90.00
_cell.angle_gamma   90.00
#
_symmetry.space_group_name_H-M   'P 1'
#
loop_
_entity.id
_entity.type
_entity.pdbx_description
1 polymer ?
#
loop_
_entity_poly.entity_id
_entity_poly.type
_entity_poly.pdbx_seq_one_letter_code
_entity_poly.pdbx_strand_id
1 'polypeptide(L)' 'MNNHQTELAKKMADEGCCLFTTCSNLLPTLHQFDPEKLTPYKAGDPKLFGHFMDKVMGFSEKSD' A
#
# COMPACT_ATOMS: atom_id res chain seq x y z
N MET A 1 -14.73 -4.81 12.44
CA MET A 1 -13.94 -5.48 11.39
C MET A 1 -12.79 -4.53 11.05
N ASN A 2 -11.67 -4.62 11.75
CA ASN A 2 -10.48 -3.78 11.50
C ASN A 2 -9.75 -4.37 10.29
N ASN A 3 -10.24 -4.05 9.09
CA ASN A 3 -9.75 -4.71 7.89
C ASN A 3 -8.59 -3.91 7.31
N HIS A 4 -7.37 -4.27 7.69
CA HIS A 4 -6.14 -3.68 7.17
C HIS A 4 -6.07 -3.68 5.63
N GLN A 5 -6.80 -4.59 4.97
CA GLN A 5 -6.96 -4.60 3.52
C GLN A 5 -7.67 -3.33 2.99
N THR A 6 -8.68 -2.84 3.70
CA THR A 6 -9.40 -1.61 3.32
C THR A 6 -8.54 -0.38 3.56
N GLU A 7 -7.76 -0.37 4.64
CA GLU A 7 -6.79 0.70 4.91
C GLU A 7 -5.72 0.77 3.82
N LEU A 8 -5.19 -0.39 3.41
CA LEU A 8 -4.24 -0.50 2.30
C LEU A 8 -4.85 -0.01 0.98
N ALA A 9 -6.05 -0.46 0.63
CA ALA A 9 -6.71 -0.05 -0.62
C ALA A 9 -6.94 1.47 -0.69
N LYS A 10 -7.31 2.10 0.43
CA LYS A 10 -7.45 3.56 0.53
C LYS A 10 -6.10 4.25 0.31
N LYS A 11 -5.06 3.81 1.01
CA LYS A 11 -3.72 4.37 0.87
C LYS A 11 -3.17 4.24 -0.56
N MET A 12 -3.38 3.09 -1.19
CA MET A 12 -2.98 2.88 -2.60
C MET A 12 -3.74 3.79 -3.56
N ALA A 13 -5.01 4.10 -3.27
CA ALA A 13 -5.78 5.06 -4.07
C ALA A 13 -5.31 6.51 -3.84
N ASP A 14 -4.97 6.87 -2.60
CA ASP A 14 -4.38 8.18 -2.27
C ASP A 14 -3.01 8.37 -2.96
N GLU A 15 -2.23 7.29 -3.08
CA GLU A 15 -0.96 7.24 -3.82
C GLU A 15 -1.16 7.14 -5.34
N GLY A 16 -2.41 7.13 -5.83
CA GLY A 16 -2.74 7.06 -7.26
C GLY A 16 -2.38 5.73 -7.93
N CYS A 17 -2.08 4.68 -7.16
CA CYS A 17 -1.70 3.37 -7.67
C CYS A 17 -2.92 2.53 -8.10
N CYS A 18 -4.12 2.83 -7.59
CA CYS A 18 -5.36 2.19 -7.98
C CYS A 18 -6.55 3.14 -7.83
N LEU A 19 -7.72 2.72 -8.34
CA LEU A 19 -8.99 3.39 -8.05
C LEU A 19 -9.70 2.67 -6.90
N PHE A 20 -10.11 3.42 -5.88
CA PHE A 20 -10.95 2.91 -4.81
C PHE A 20 -12.43 3.00 -5.23
N THR A 21 -13.18 1.90 -5.09
CA THR A 21 -14.62 1.89 -5.33
C THR A 21 -15.33 0.89 -4.42
N THR A 22 -16.65 0.97 -4.37
CA THR A 22 -17.53 0.01 -3.70
C THR A 22 -18.33 -0.76 -4.74
N CYS A 23 -18.96 -1.88 -4.36
CA CYS A 23 -19.78 -2.66 -5.30
C CYS A 23 -20.88 -1.83 -5.97
N SER A 24 -21.50 -0.89 -5.24
CA SER A 24 -22.55 -0.02 -5.77
C SER A 24 -22.04 0.98 -6.81
N ASN A 25 -20.75 1.34 -6.77
CA ASN A 25 -20.14 2.33 -7.65
C ASN A 25 -19.24 1.70 -8.71
N LEU A 26 -19.15 0.37 -8.80
CA LEU A 26 -18.24 -0.32 -9.70
C LEU A 26 -18.46 0.06 -11.17
N LEU A 27 -19.71 0.02 -11.64
CA LEU A 27 -20.06 0.33 -13.03
C LEU A 27 -19.66 1.77 -13.43
N PRO A 28 -20.07 2.83 -12.71
CA PRO A 28 -19.64 4.19 -13.07
C PRO A 28 -18.13 4.39 -12.92
N THR A 29 -17.46 3.73 -11.96
CA THR A 29 -16.00 3.79 -11.84
C THR A 29 -15.32 3.18 -13.06
N LEU A 30 -15.79 2.04 -13.57
CA LEU A 30 -15.22 1.39 -14.75
C LEU A 30 -15.38 2.25 -16.01
N HIS A 31 -16.50 2.97 -16.15
CA HIS A 31 -16.69 3.89 -17.27
C HIS A 31 -15.73 5.08 -17.27
N GLN A 32 -15.26 5.49 -16.09
CA GLN A 32 -14.32 6.60 -15.91
C GLN A 32 -12.86 6.11 -15.75
N PHE A 33 -12.63 4.80 -15.87
CA PHE A 33 -11.32 4.20 -15.69
C PHE A 33 -10.37 4.69 -16.79
N ASP A 34 -9.26 5.27 -16.35
CA ASP A 34 -8.21 5.77 -17.22
C ASP A 34 -6.86 5.26 -16.70
N PRO A 35 -6.24 4.26 -17.36
CA PRO A 35 -5.01 3.65 -16.88
C PRO A 35 -3.82 4.61 -16.96
N GLU A 36 -3.85 5.63 -17.81
CA GLU A 36 -2.76 6.62 -17.90
C GLU A 36 -2.70 7.53 -16.68
N LYS A 37 -3.81 7.65 -15.93
CA LYS A 37 -3.86 8.40 -14.66
C LYS A 37 -3.30 7.61 -13.47
N LEU A 38 -3.01 6.31 -13.63
CA LEU A 38 -2.48 5.50 -12.54
C LEU A 38 -0.96 5.57 -12.48
N THR A 39 -0.44 5.70 -11.26
CA THR A 39 0.99 5.59 -11.00
C THR A 39 1.36 4.12 -10.85
N PRO A 40 2.41 3.63 -11.53
CA PRO A 40 2.90 2.27 -11.33
C PRO A 40 3.25 2.01 -9.87
N TYR A 41 2.74 0.92 -9.31
CA TYR A 41 3.08 0.51 -7.95
C TYR A 41 4.57 0.20 -7.85
N LYS A 42 5.28 0.92 -6.98
CA LYS A 42 6.70 0.66 -6.71
C LYS A 42 6.82 -0.55 -5.80
N ALA A 43 7.60 -1.54 -6.21
CA ALA A 43 7.94 -2.65 -5.32
C ALA A 43 8.62 -2.11 -4.06
N GLY A 44 8.15 -2.57 -2.89
CA GLY A 44 8.80 -2.25 -1.63
C GLY A 44 10.18 -2.91 -1.54
N ASP A 45 11.03 -2.40 -0.63
CA ASP A 45 12.29 -3.06 -0.28
C ASP A 45 12.07 -3.96 0.95
N PRO A 46 12.09 -5.30 0.80
CA PRO A 46 11.89 -6.23 1.92
C PRO A 46 12.91 -6.06 3.05
N LYS A 47 14.10 -5.52 2.75
CA LYS A 47 15.15 -5.30 3.76
C LYS A 47 14.78 -4.22 4.76
N LEU A 48 13.96 -3.24 4.38
CA LEU A 48 13.48 -2.20 5.30
C LEU A 48 12.70 -2.79 6.47
N PHE A 49 11.85 -3.79 6.19
CA PHE A 49 11.11 -4.49 7.24
C PHE A 49 12.05 -5.32 8.12
N GLY A 50 13.01 -6.03 7.51
CA GLY A 50 14.04 -6.76 8.24
C GLY A 50 14.82 -5.84 9.20
N HIS A 51 15.32 -4.71 8.71
CA HIS A 51 16.04 -3.72 9.52
C HIS A 51 15.17 -3.09 10.62
N PHE A 52 13.89 -2.83 10.32
CA PHE A 52 12.95 -2.38 11.33
C PHE A 52 12.81 -3.41 12.46
N MET A 53 12.66 -4.69 12.11
CA MET A 53 12.57 -5.78 13.08
C MET A 53 13.88 -5.93 13.88
N ASP A 54 15.04 -5.88 13.22
CA ASP A 54 16.34 -5.94 13.89
C ASP A 54 16.48 -4.84 14.95
N LYS A 55 16.02 -3.63 14.63
CA LYS A 55 16.02 -2.49 15.56
C LYS A 55 15.06 -2.70 16.73
N VAL A 56 13.82 -3.10 16.46
CA VAL A 56 12.79 -3.32 17.50
C VAL A 56 13.21 -4.44 18.47
N MET A 57 13.90 -5.45 17.95
CA MET A 57 14.34 -6.61 18.72
C MET A 57 15.72 -6.42 19.38
N GLY A 58 16.37 -5.27 19.17
CA GLY A 58 17.68 -4.95 19.77
C GLY A 58 18.88 -5.62 19.09
N PHE A 59 18.70 -6.24 17.92
CA PHE A 59 19.79 -6.84 17.13
C PHE A 59 20.62 -5.79 16.39
N SER A 60 20.17 -4.54 16.31
CA SER A 60 20.90 -3.45 15.64
C SER A 60 22.01 -2.81 16.47
N GLU A 61 22.14 -3.12 17.76
CA GLU A 61 23.21 -2.59 18.61
C GLU A 61 24.44 -3.50 18.54
N LYS A 62 25.51 -3.00 17.90
CA LYS A 62 26.83 -3.57 18.10
C LYS A 62 27.26 -3.25 19.53
N SER A 63 27.52 -4.29 20.31
CA SER A 63 28.36 -4.21 21.48
C SER A 63 29.78 -3.85 21.02
N ASP A 64 30.24 -2.63 21.32
CA ASP A 64 31.66 -2.29 21.39
C ASP A 64 32.30 -2.98 22.61
#